data_AF-A1HP10-F1
#
_entry.id   AF-A1HP10-F1
#
_cell.length_a   1.000
_cell.length_b   1.000
_cell.length_c   1.000
_cell.angle_alpha   90.00
_cell.angle_beta   90.00
_cell.angle_gamma   90.00
#
_symmetry.space_group_name_H-M   'P 1'
#
loop_
_entity.id
_entity.type
_entity.pdbx_description
1 polymer ?
#
loop_
_entity_poly.entity_id
_entity_poly.type
_entity_poly.pdbx_seq_one_letter_code
_entity_poly.pdbx_strand_id
1 'polypeptide(L)' 'MVDYVAACVLPAKLLAMTVIDLLAGNAEKAKAIIADFKPLLTKKQYIKLLDGYFAG' A
#
# COMPACT_ATOMS: atom_id res chain seq x y z
N MET A 1 2.65 -28.23 -21.77
CA MET A 1 3.51 -28.35 -20.58
C MET A 1 3.80 -26.95 -20.11
N VAL A 2 3.19 -26.50 -19.00
CA VAL A 2 3.48 -25.19 -18.41
C VAL A 2 4.91 -25.25 -17.85
N ASP A 3 5.71 -24.23 -18.15
CA ASP A 3 7.09 -24.13 -17.71
C ASP A 3 7.15 -24.03 -16.18
N TYR A 4 7.77 -25.03 -15.53
CA TYR A 4 7.84 -25.14 -14.07
C TYR A 4 8.54 -23.93 -13.42
N VAL A 5 9.51 -23.33 -14.13
CA VAL A 5 10.20 -22.13 -13.66
C VAL A 5 9.22 -20.96 -13.63
N ALA A 6 8.42 -20.79 -14.68
CA ALA A 6 7.40 -19.76 -14.75
C ALA A 6 6.28 -19.94 -13.71
N ALA A 7 5.83 -21.18 -13.50
CA ALA A 7 4.70 -21.47 -12.60
C ALA A 7 5.05 -21.46 -11.11
N CYS A 8 6.28 -21.84 -10.74
CA CYS A 8 6.64 -22.03 -9.33
C CYS A 8 7.80 -21.14 -8.88
N VAL A 9 8.87 -21.04 -9.67
CA VAL A 9 10.09 -20.37 -9.25
C VAL A 9 9.96 -18.85 -9.31
N LEU A 10 9.33 -18.31 -10.36
CA LEU A 10 9.09 -16.87 -10.49
C LEU A 10 8.18 -16.33 -9.37
N PRO A 11 7.01 -16.93 -9.08
CA PRO A 11 6.15 -16.46 -7.99
C PRO A 11 6.83 -16.54 -6.62
N ALA A 12 7.59 -17.61 -6.35
CA ALA A 12 8.31 -17.77 -5.09
C ALA A 12 9.39 -16.68 -4.91
N LYS A 13 10.16 -16.36 -5.97
CA LYS A 13 11.15 -15.28 -5.93
C LYS A 13 10.50 -13.91 -5.73
N LEU A 14 9.39 -13.64 -6.42
CA LEU A 14 8.65 -12.39 -6.26
C LEU A 14 8.13 -12.24 -4.82
N LEU A 15 7.53 -13.29 -4.25
CA LEU A 15 7.05 -13.28 -2.87
C LEU A 15 8.20 -13.06 -1.87
N ALA A 16 9.34 -13.74 -2.06
CA ALA A 16 10.50 -13.51 -1.19
C ALA A 16 10.99 -12.06 -1.27
N MET A 17 11.06 -11.48 -2.47
CA MET A 17 11.44 -10.07 -2.67
C MET A 17 10.44 -9.10 -2.04
N THR A 18 9.13 -9.37 -2.12
CA THR A 18 8.11 -8.51 -1.49
C THR A 18 8.18 -8.58 0.03
N VAL A 19 8.38 -9.78 0.60
CA VAL A 19 8.55 -9.96 2.05
C VAL A 19 9.81 -9.23 2.54
N ILE A 20 10.91 -9.31 1.79
CA ILE A 20 12.15 -8.57 2.12
C ILE A 20 11.90 -7.06 2.04
N ASP A 21 11.26 -6.55 0.98
CA ASP A 21 10.95 -5.12 0.86
C ASP A 21 10.05 -4.61 2.00
N LEU A 22 9.06 -5.42 2.42
CA LEU A 22 8.18 -5.10 3.53
C LEU A 22 8.91 -5.06 4.88
N LEU A 23 9.88 -5.95 5.10
CA LEU A 23 10.57 -6.10 6.40
C LEU A 23 11.84 -5.26 6.53
N ALA A 24 12.61 -5.08 5.46
CA ALA A 24 13.95 -4.49 5.51
C ALA A 24 13.96 -2.98 5.82
N GLY A 25 12.95 -2.24 5.37
CA GLY A 25 12.95 -0.78 5.41
C GLY A 25 12.27 -0.15 6.63
N ASN A 26 11.75 -0.91 7.60
CA ASN A 26 10.93 -0.37 8.71
C ASN A 26 9.88 0.67 8.24
N ALA A 27 9.17 0.32 7.16
CA ALA A 27 8.19 1.16 6.48
C ALA A 27 8.72 2.49 5.91
N GLU A 28 10.01 2.59 5.55
CA GLU A 28 10.63 3.79 4.95
C GLU A 28 9.85 4.32 3.74
N LYS A 29 9.48 3.46 2.79
CA LYS A 29 8.65 3.85 1.64
C LYS A 29 7.29 4.42 2.06
N ALA A 30 6.64 3.81 3.04
CA ALA A 30 5.36 4.31 3.55
C ALA A 30 5.51 5.68 4.25
N LYS A 31 6.61 5.87 4.99
CA LYS A 31 6.94 7.16 5.63
C LYS A 31 7.22 8.25 4.60
N ALA A 32 7.95 7.93 3.53
CA ALA A 32 8.20 8.85 2.42
C ALA A 32 6.88 9.27 1.74
N ILE A 33 6.01 8.30 1.42
CA ILE A 33 4.70 8.60 0.85
C ILE A 33 3.87 9.48 1.77
N ILE A 34 3.84 9.22 3.08
CA ILE A 34 3.10 10.04 4.05
C ILE A 34 3.69 11.46 4.14
N ALA A 35 5.01 11.61 4.06
CA ALA A 35 5.69 12.91 4.11
C ALA A 35 5.38 13.76 2.87
N ASP A 36 5.36 13.14 1.68
CA ASP A 36 5.11 13.82 0.40
C ASP A 36 3.62 13.99 0.09
N PHE A 37 2.76 13.19 0.73
CA PHE A 37 1.33 13.26 0.52
C PHE A 37 0.74 14.55 1.08
N LYS A 38 0.13 15.35 0.21
CA LYS A 38 -0.59 16.57 0.59
C LYS A 38 -2.10 16.28 0.66
N PRO A 39 -2.71 16.19 1.85
CA PRO A 39 -4.13 15.90 1.98
C PRO A 39 -4.96 17.03 1.37
N LEU A 40 -5.90 16.69 0.48
CA LEU A 40 -6.86 17.65 -0.09
C LEU A 40 -7.83 18.20 0.97
N LEU A 41 -8.08 17.42 2.02
CA LEU A 41 -8.99 17.74 3.10
C LEU A 41 -8.27 17.57 4.44
N THR A 42 -8.49 18.52 5.36
CA THR A 42 -8.16 18.33 6.77
C THR A 42 -9.07 17.27 7.39
N LYS A 43 -8.64 16.64 8.50
CA LYS A 43 -9.45 15.64 9.22
C LYS A 43 -10.88 16.13 9.50
N LYS A 44 -11.03 17.40 9.88
CA LYS A 44 -12.34 18.02 10.16
C LYS A 44 -13.20 18.15 8.90
N GLN A 45 -12.61 18.54 7.77
CA GLN A 45 -13.32 18.64 6.50
C GLN A 45 -13.77 17.27 5.99
N TYR A 46 -12.92 16.25 6.18
CA TYR A 46 -13.27 14.87 5.85
C TYR A 46 -14.45 14.35 6.68
N ILE A 47 -14.42 14.54 8.01
CA ILE A 47 -15.54 14.14 8.89
C ILE A 47 -16.83 14.87 8.49
N LYS A 48 -16.77 16.18 8.23
CA LYS A 48 -17.94 16.96 7.80
C LYS A 48 -18.52 16.49 6.46
N LEU A 49 -17.67 16.10 5.50
CA LEU A 49 -18.10 15.50 4.24
C LEU A 49 -18.78 14.15 4.50
N LEU A 50 -18.20 13.32 5.36
CA LEU A 50 -18.70 12.00 5.71
C LEU A 50 -20.08 12.08 6.39
N ASP A 51 -20.22 12.95 7.39
CA ASP A 51 -21.49 13.19 8.08
C ASP A 51 -22.57 13.69 7.10
N GLY A 52 -22.18 14.48 6.10
CA GLY A 52 -23.08 14.91 5.02
C GLY A 52 -23.61 13.78 4.14
N TYR A 53 -22.87 12.68 3.98
CA TYR A 53 -23.34 11.48 3.27
C TYR A 53 -24.30 10.63 4.11
N PHE A 54 -24.16 10.64 5.43
CA PHE A 54 -24.96 9.82 6.36
C PHE A 54 -26.14 10.56 6.98
N ALA A 55 -26.29 11.87 6.74
CA ALA A 55 -27.41 12.69 7.22
C ALA A 55 -28.65 12.64 6.29
N GLY A 56 -28.74 11.64 5.41
CA GLY A 56 -29.87 11.38 4.52
C GLY A 56 -30.75 10.24 5.01
#